data_AF-A0AAN4ZQD0-F1
#
_entry.id   AF-A0AAN4ZQD0-F1
#
_cell.length_a   1.000
_cell.length_b   1.000
_cell.length_c   1.000
_cell.angle_alpha   90.00
_cell.angle_beta   90.00
_cell.angle_gamma   90.00
#
_symmetry.space_group_name_H-M   'P 1'
#
loop_
_entity.id
_entity.type
_entity.pdbx_description
1 polymer ?
#
loop_
_entity_poly.entity_id
_entity_poly.type
_entity_poly.pdbx_seq_one_letter_code
_entity_poly.pdbx_strand_id
1 'polypeptide(L)'
;IYCFLTINIKIKRVTFGRNLRKKHGKALRVLTLQALNPFVFIYFPLVLIFVACLYTEHWHFTEKIADILIHFYPISNAIIILTMTDEYSNTILRR
;
A
#
# COMPACT_ATOMS: atom_id res chain seq x y z
N ILE A 1 -2.61 1.88 -12.09
CA ILE A 1 -1.88 1.87 -13.39
C ILE A 1 -1.85 3.26 -14.05
N TYR A 2 -2.99 3.92 -14.26
CA TYR A 2 -3.05 5.27 -14.87
C TYR A 2 -2.19 6.32 -14.14
N CYS A 3 -2.25 6.37 -12.81
CA CYS A 3 -1.46 7.31 -12.01
C CYS A 3 0.07 7.10 -12.16
N PHE A 4 0.51 5.83 -12.20
CA PHE A 4 1.91 5.46 -12.43
C PHE A 4 2.41 5.94 -13.81
N LEU A 5 1.62 5.71 -14.85
CA LEU A 5 1.90 6.14 -16.23
C LEU A 5 2.03 7.66 -16.33
N THR A 6 1.09 8.42 -15.75
CA THR A 6 1.09 9.88 -15.76
C THR A 6 2.32 10.46 -15.06
N ILE A 7 2.76 9.87 -13.95
CA ILE A 7 3.99 10.28 -13.25
C ILE A 7 5.23 9.98 -14.09
N ASN A 8 5.30 8.79 -14.68
CA ASN A 8 6.46 8.38 -15.47
C ASN A 8 6.64 9.24 -16.74
N ILE A 9 5.52 9.62 -17.37
CA ILE A 9 5.51 10.54 -18.52
C ILE A 9 5.94 11.95 -18.10
N LYS A 10 5.46 12.47 -16.95
CA LYS A 10 5.90 13.77 -16.42
C LYS A 10 7.40 13.78 -16.09
N ILE A 11 7.93 12.72 -15.50
CA ILE A 11 9.36 12.58 -15.20
C ILE A 11 10.21 12.58 -16.47
N LYS A 12 9.74 11.95 -17.55
CA LYS A 12 10.46 11.93 -18.85
C LYS A 12 10.39 13.26 -19.61
N ARG A 13 9.30 14.03 -19.49
CA ARG A 13 9.09 15.27 -20.25
C ARG A 13 9.65 16.52 -19.57
N VAL A 14 9.85 16.50 -18.26
CA VAL A 14 10.29 17.69 -17.51
C VAL A 14 11.71 17.45 -17.00
N THR A 15 12.64 18.37 -17.33
CA THR A 15 13.99 18.41 -16.76
C THR A 15 13.90 18.82 -15.29
N PHE A 16 13.54 17.86 -14.44
CA PHE A 16 13.33 18.13 -13.02
C PHE A 16 14.66 18.40 -12.31
N GLY A 17 14.72 19.46 -11.50
CA GLY A 17 15.80 19.65 -10.54
C GLY A 17 15.93 18.45 -9.58
N ARG A 18 17.14 18.19 -9.06
CA ARG A 18 17.46 17.00 -8.24
C ARG A 18 16.45 16.71 -7.12
N ASN A 19 15.90 17.74 -6.48
CA ASN A 19 14.94 17.61 -5.39
C ASN A 19 13.57 17.10 -5.86
N LEU A 20 13.10 17.55 -7.03
CA LEU A 20 11.78 17.19 -7.54
C LEU A 20 11.77 15.76 -8.10
N ARG A 21 12.90 15.30 -8.66
CA ARG A 21 13.11 13.89 -9.04
C ARG A 21 13.11 12.95 -7.83
N LYS A 22 13.71 13.36 -6.70
CA LYS A 22 13.64 12.60 -5.44
C LYS A 22 12.22 12.50 -4.90
N LYS A 23 11.47 13.62 -4.84
CA LYS A 23 10.06 13.63 -4.40
C LYS A 23 9.19 12.74 -5.29
N HIS A 24 9.34 12.80 -6.61
CA HIS A 24 8.61 11.94 -7.54
C HIS A 24 8.94 10.46 -7.41
N GLY A 25 10.22 10.10 -7.22
CA GLY A 25 10.62 8.70 -6.97
C GLY A 25 10.02 8.17 -5.66
N LYS A 26 9.98 9.01 -4.62
CA LYS A 26 9.35 8.68 -3.33
C LYS A 26 7.84 8.44 -3.50
N ALA A 27 7.14 9.32 -4.23
CA ALA A 27 5.72 9.17 -4.55
C ALA A 27 5.42 7.91 -5.38
N LEU A 28 6.28 7.59 -6.36
CA LEU A 28 6.12 6.39 -7.19
C LEU A 28 6.20 5.10 -6.35
N ARG A 29 7.19 5.02 -5.43
CA ARG A 29 7.34 3.89 -4.51
C ARG A 29 6.09 3.65 -3.67
N VAL A 30 5.34 4.71 -3.37
CA VAL A 30 4.15 4.64 -2.53
C VAL A 30 2.92 4.31 -3.27
N LEU A 31 2.77 4.86 -4.48
CA LEU A 31 1.73 4.37 -5.36
C LEU A 31 1.90 2.88 -5.63
N THR A 32 3.15 2.40 -5.73
CA THR A 32 3.42 0.96 -5.79
C THR A 32 3.03 0.24 -4.50
N LEU A 33 3.41 0.75 -3.32
CA LEU A 33 3.05 0.13 -2.03
C LEU A 33 1.54 0.14 -1.77
N GLN A 34 0.85 1.25 -2.01
CA GLN A 34 -0.61 1.36 -1.91
C GLN A 34 -1.32 0.46 -2.92
N ALA A 35 -0.78 0.32 -4.13
CA ALA A 35 -1.33 -0.61 -5.10
C ALA A 35 -1.11 -2.07 -4.69
N LEU A 36 0.01 -2.40 -4.04
CA LEU A 36 0.31 -3.74 -3.54
C LEU A 36 -0.45 -4.10 -2.26
N ASN A 37 -0.75 -3.10 -1.43
CA ASN A 37 -1.42 -3.25 -0.13
C ASN A 37 -2.73 -4.07 -0.20
N PRO A 38 -3.69 -3.79 -1.09
CA PRO A 38 -4.90 -4.61 -1.20
C PRO A 38 -4.61 -6.04 -1.68
N PHE A 39 -3.59 -6.27 -2.51
CA PHE A 39 -3.21 -7.64 -2.91
C PHE A 39 -2.76 -8.49 -1.71
N VAL A 40 -2.03 -7.89 -0.78
CA VAL A 40 -1.51 -8.61 0.39
C VAL A 40 -2.56 -8.72 1.50
N PHE A 41 -3.35 -7.69 1.76
CA PHE A 41 -4.24 -7.68 2.93
C PHE A 41 -5.71 -8.00 2.60
N ILE A 42 -6.11 -7.99 1.34
CA ILE A 42 -7.49 -8.30 0.93
C ILE A 42 -7.51 -9.57 0.06
N TYR A 43 -6.69 -9.64 -0.99
CA TYR A 43 -6.72 -10.80 -1.88
C TYR A 43 -6.12 -12.06 -1.25
N PHE A 44 -5.03 -11.95 -0.50
CA PHE A 44 -4.43 -13.08 0.22
C PHE A 44 -5.40 -13.76 1.22
N PRO A 45 -6.08 -13.04 2.13
CA PRO A 45 -7.06 -13.67 3.02
C PRO A 45 -8.28 -14.23 2.28
N LEU A 46 -8.72 -13.60 1.19
CA LEU A 46 -9.77 -14.13 0.31
C LEU A 46 -9.38 -15.48 -0.32
N VAL A 47 -8.14 -15.59 -0.81
CA VAL A 47 -7.62 -16.85 -1.36
C VAL A 47 -7.49 -17.91 -0.26
N LEU A 48 -7.04 -17.52 0.95
CA LEU A 48 -6.98 -18.44 2.09
C LEU A 48 -8.35 -18.98 2.48
N ILE A 49 -9.39 -18.13 2.52
CA ILE A 49 -10.77 -18.55 2.78
C ILE A 49 -11.27 -19.47 1.65
N PHE A 50 -10.98 -19.13 0.39
CA PHE A 50 -11.38 -19.94 -0.76
C PHE A 50 -10.72 -21.32 -0.75
N VAL A 51 -9.42 -21.40 -0.42
CA VAL A 51 -8.69 -22.66 -0.29
C VAL A 51 -9.20 -23.45 0.91
N ALA A 52 -9.41 -22.83 2.06
CA ALA A 52 -10.05 -23.47 3.21
C ALA A 52 -11.43 -24.05 2.84
N CYS A 53 -12.14 -23.40 1.91
CA CYS A 53 -13.40 -23.90 1.36
C CYS A 53 -13.33 -25.23 0.63
N LEU A 54 -12.17 -25.53 0.04
CA LEU A 54 -11.96 -26.76 -0.71
C LEU A 54 -11.46 -27.92 0.17
N TYR A 55 -10.87 -27.61 1.33
CA TYR A 55 -10.30 -28.59 2.26
C TYR A 55 -11.10 -28.55 3.57
N THR A 56 -12.17 -29.33 3.65
CA THR A 56 -13.23 -29.32 4.68
C THR A 56 -12.80 -29.52 6.15
N GLU A 57 -11.51 -29.57 6.47
CA GLU A 57 -11.00 -29.84 7.81
C GLU A 57 -10.47 -28.56 8.52
N HIS A 58 -11.18 -28.15 9.58
CA HIS A 58 -10.76 -27.18 10.61
C HIS A 58 -10.62 -25.71 10.17
N TRP A 59 -11.78 -25.06 10.05
CA TRP A 59 -11.97 -23.73 9.46
C TRP A 59 -11.76 -22.56 10.43
N HIS A 60 -11.90 -22.79 11.72
CA HIS A 60 -11.93 -21.71 12.70
C HIS A 60 -10.62 -20.94 12.85
N PHE A 61 -9.50 -21.52 12.44
CA PHE A 61 -8.19 -20.85 12.51
C PHE A 61 -7.93 -19.96 11.30
N THR A 62 -8.22 -20.46 10.09
CA THR A 62 -7.97 -19.74 8.83
C THR A 62 -8.88 -18.52 8.69
N GLU A 63 -10.15 -18.63 9.09
CA GLU A 63 -11.08 -17.50 9.11
C GLU A 63 -10.64 -16.39 10.06
N LYS A 64 -10.14 -16.73 11.24
CA LYS A 64 -9.63 -15.75 12.20
C LYS A 64 -8.39 -15.01 11.68
N ILE A 65 -7.48 -15.71 11.02
CA ILE A 65 -6.31 -15.08 10.40
C ILE A 65 -6.74 -14.14 9.27
N ALA A 66 -7.70 -14.58 8.45
CA ALA A 66 -8.21 -13.78 7.35
C ALA A 66 -8.88 -12.49 7.85
N ASP A 67 -9.69 -12.59 8.90
CA ASP A 67 -10.37 -11.45 9.51
C ASP A 67 -9.39 -10.44 10.11
N ILE A 68 -8.35 -10.90 10.82
CA ILE A 68 -7.28 -10.05 11.35
C ILE A 68 -6.55 -9.32 10.21
N LEU A 69 -6.23 -10.00 9.10
CA LEU A 69 -5.55 -9.39 7.96
C LEU A 69 -6.39 -8.29 7.29
N ILE A 70 -7.70 -8.52 7.14
CA ILE A 70 -8.63 -7.55 6.57
C ILE A 70 -8.71 -6.31 7.47
N HIS A 71 -8.79 -6.50 8.80
CA HIS A 71 -8.79 -5.39 9.76
C HIS A 71 -7.45 -4.63 9.82
N PHE A 72 -6.34 -5.29 9.46
CA PHE A 72 -5.02 -4.64 9.37
C PHE A 72 -4.84 -3.77 8.12
N TYR A 73 -5.64 -3.98 7.07
CA TYR A 73 -5.58 -3.18 5.84
C TYR A 73 -5.64 -1.66 6.06
N PRO A 74 -6.63 -1.09 6.80
CA PRO A 74 -6.69 0.35 7.05
C PRO A 74 -5.49 0.86 7.84
N ILE A 75 -4.95 0.06 8.78
CA ILE A 75 -3.77 0.41 9.58
C ILE A 75 -2.53 0.50 8.68
N SER A 76 -2.29 -0.51 7.85
CA SER A 76 -1.19 -0.53 6.89
C SER A 76 -1.28 0.64 5.91
N ASN A 77 -2.49 0.92 5.39
CA ASN A 77 -2.71 2.04 4.48
C ASN A 77 -2.42 3.39 5.16
N ALA A 78 -2.85 3.56 6.41
CA ALA A 78 -2.57 4.76 7.21
C ALA A 78 -1.05 4.93 7.44
N ILE A 79 -0.32 3.86 7.78
CA ILE A 79 1.15 3.91 7.96
C ILE A 79 1.86 4.31 6.66
N ILE A 80 1.44 3.77 5.51
CA ILE A 80 2.03 4.11 4.19
C ILE A 80 1.82 5.60 3.87
N ILE A 81 0.66 6.16 4.22
CA ILE A 81 0.35 7.59 4.03
C ILE A 81 1.16 8.45 5.01
N LEU A 82 1.23 8.05 6.29
CA LEU A 82 1.91 8.81 7.35
C LEU A 82 3.42 8.90 7.11
N THR A 83 4.05 7.78 6.71
CA THR A 83 5.49 7.70 6.39
C THR A 83 5.86 8.46 5.11
N MET A 84 4.88 8.74 4.25
CA MET A 84 5.13 9.52 3.03
C MET A 84 5.06 11.00 3.22
N THR A 85 4.20 11.42 4.11
CA THR A 85 3.98 12.82 4.36
C THR A 85 5.06 13.29 5.34
N ASP A 86 6.32 13.23 4.93
CA ASP A 86 7.48 13.80 5.64
C ASP A 86 7.26 15.29 5.94
N GLU A 87 6.51 15.98 5.07
CA GLU A 87 6.08 17.35 5.32
C GLU A 87 5.06 17.43 6.48
N TYR A 88 4.14 16.47 6.66
CA TYR A 88 3.23 16.43 7.82
C TYR A 88 3.92 15.97 9.09
N SER A 89 4.77 14.94 9.02
CA SER A 89 5.51 14.42 10.17
C SER A 89 6.43 15.51 10.75
N ASN A 90 7.15 16.25 9.91
CA ASN A 90 7.94 17.40 10.38
C ASN A 90 7.08 18.58 10.90
N THR A 91 5.82 18.71 10.46
CA THR A 91 4.93 19.78 10.96
C THR A 91 4.27 19.39 12.29
N ILE A 92 4.00 18.09 12.51
CA ILE A 92 3.46 17.55 13.76
C ILE A 92 4.56 17.40 14.82
N LEU A 93 5.75 16.89 14.46
CA LEU A 93 6.88 16.69 15.38
C LEU A 93 7.63 18.00 15.71
N ARG A 94 7.40 19.08 14.97
CA ARG A 94 7.88 20.44 15.34
C ARG A 94 6.84 21.25 16.12
N ARG A 95 5.70 20.68 16.48
CA ARG A 95 4.72 21.35 17.32
C ARG A 95 4.91 20.99 18.78
#